data_AF-A0A0C2MHD3-F1
#
_entry.id   AF-A0A0C2MHD3-F1
#
_cell.length_a   1.000
_cell.length_b   1.000
_cell.length_c   1.000
_cell.angle_alpha   90.00
_cell.angle_beta   90.00
_cell.angle_gamma   90.00
#
_symmetry.space_group_name_H-M   'P 1'
#
loop_
_entity.id
_entity.type
_entity.pdbx_description
1 polymer ?
#
loop_
_entity_poly.entity_id
_entity_poly.type
_entity_poly.pdbx_seq_one_letter_code
_entity_poly.pdbx_strand_id
1 'polypeptide(L)'
;MNNFLFSDALSDLIIHILVDCYSNFGSNETGEVGNILLVSMILCLMLKMSLSQNSESRLDKTIDLIFGIREDFGHNNVMTLLVMLKNKIANDILGSIVDYLIDLSKIPLDYFTDLSENPSDMITKSKKCLDIVSKNLQNKYQKIVKNNKKKLSDQKDLNG
;
A
#
# COMPACT_ATOMS: atom_id res chain seq x y z
N MET A 1 15.30 14.98 3.30
CA MET A 1 14.03 15.56 3.76
C MET A 1 12.89 14.57 3.48
N ASN A 2 11.93 14.44 4.41
CA ASN A 2 10.91 13.38 4.60
C ASN A 2 11.36 12.08 5.30
N ASN A 3 12.00 12.19 6.48
CA ASN A 3 12.14 11.04 7.39
C ASN A 3 10.84 10.70 8.12
N PHE A 4 9.99 11.69 8.40
CA PHE A 4 8.75 11.46 9.16
C PHE A 4 7.76 10.54 8.42
N LEU A 5 7.60 10.74 7.11
CA LEU A 5 6.70 9.92 6.27
C LEU A 5 7.04 8.42 6.31
N PHE A 6 8.30 8.09 6.56
CA PHE A 6 8.78 6.70 6.67
C PHE A 6 9.25 6.38 8.09
N SER A 7 8.80 7.13 9.09
CA SER A 7 9.13 6.88 10.49
C SER A 7 8.26 5.77 11.07
N ASP A 8 8.80 5.04 12.06
CA ASP A 8 8.03 4.01 12.77
C ASP A 8 6.81 4.62 13.45
N ALA A 9 6.97 5.79 14.09
CA ALA A 9 5.87 6.49 14.74
C ALA A 9 4.66 6.77 13.82
N LEU A 10 4.89 7.16 12.56
CA LEU A 10 3.79 7.35 11.62
C LEU A 10 3.20 6.01 11.15
N SER A 11 4.04 4.99 10.94
CA SER A 11 3.56 3.64 10.61
C SER A 11 2.69 3.06 11.73
N ASP A 12 3.12 3.20 12.98
CA ASP A 12 2.39 2.75 14.17
C ASP A 12 1.06 3.50 14.30
N LEU A 13 1.06 4.83 14.08
CA LEU A 13 -0.19 5.62 14.07
C LEU A 13 -1.16 5.14 12.98
N ILE A 14 -0.67 4.87 11.77
CA ILE A 14 -1.47 4.32 10.67
C ILE A 14 -2.10 2.99 11.08
N ILE A 15 -1.30 2.08 11.63
CA ILE A 15 -1.78 0.77 12.08
C ILE A 15 -2.80 0.93 13.19
N HIS A 16 -2.55 1.77 14.19
CA HIS A 16 -3.47 2.02 15.27
C HIS A 16 -4.84 2.53 14.78
N ILE A 17 -4.85 3.52 13.87
CA ILE A 17 -6.09 4.02 13.26
C ILE A 17 -6.84 2.89 12.54
N LEU A 18 -6.12 2.06 11.77
CA LEU A 18 -6.74 0.96 11.03
C LEU A 18 -7.28 -0.15 11.94
N VAL A 19 -6.59 -0.47 13.04
CA VAL A 19 -7.04 -1.45 14.04
C VAL A 19 -8.30 -0.95 14.74
N ASP A 20 -8.31 0.32 15.14
CA ASP A 20 -9.47 0.94 15.79
C ASP A 20 -10.67 0.96 14.83
N CYS A 21 -10.45 1.34 13.57
CA CYS A 21 -11.49 1.29 12.55
C CYS A 21 -11.98 -0.15 12.31
N TYR A 22 -11.09 -1.14 12.22
CA TYR A 22 -11.47 -2.53 11.99
C TYR A 22 -12.29 -3.12 13.14
N SER A 23 -11.92 -2.78 14.38
CA SER A 23 -12.55 -3.33 15.59
C SER A 23 -13.92 -2.70 15.88
N ASN A 24 -14.09 -1.42 15.56
CA ASN A 24 -15.33 -0.66 15.83
C ASN A 24 -16.26 -0.59 14.63
N PHE A 25 -15.96 -1.35 13.57
CA PHE A 25 -16.65 -1.23 12.29
C PHE A 25 -18.12 -1.67 12.35
N GLY A 26 -19.03 -0.71 12.57
CA GLY A 26 -20.48 -0.96 12.69
C GLY A 26 -21.23 0.07 13.54
N SER A 27 -20.55 0.87 14.34
CA SER A 27 -21.10 2.07 14.97
C SER A 27 -20.95 3.26 14.01
N ASN A 28 -22.06 3.79 13.49
CA ASN A 28 -22.13 4.81 12.43
C ASN A 28 -21.48 6.17 12.76
N GLU A 29 -20.16 6.24 12.99
CA GLU A 29 -19.46 7.50 13.24
C GLU A 29 -18.80 8.03 11.97
N THR A 30 -19.30 9.18 11.48
CA THR A 30 -18.77 9.90 10.32
C THR A 30 -17.30 10.30 10.46
N GLY A 31 -16.76 10.35 11.68
CA GLY A 31 -15.34 10.60 11.96
C GLY A 31 -14.40 9.48 11.50
N GLU A 32 -14.85 8.22 11.52
CA GLU A 32 -14.02 7.06 11.16
C GLU A 32 -13.67 7.04 9.67
N VAL A 33 -14.62 7.45 8.81
CA VAL A 33 -14.40 7.52 7.36
C VAL A 33 -13.33 8.55 7.02
N GLY A 34 -13.31 9.71 7.70
CA GLY A 34 -12.31 10.75 7.50
C GLY A 34 -10.88 10.26 7.79
N ASN A 35 -10.73 9.50 8.89
CA ASN A 35 -9.44 8.92 9.26
C ASN A 35 -8.97 7.86 8.25
N ILE A 36 -9.88 7.00 7.78
CA ILE A 36 -9.57 5.99 6.74
C ILE A 36 -9.15 6.67 5.43
N LEU A 37 -9.84 7.74 5.01
CA LEU A 37 -9.47 8.52 3.84
C LEU A 37 -8.05 9.08 3.97
N LEU A 38 -7.75 9.72 5.10
CA LEU A 38 -6.44 10.31 5.35
C LEU A 38 -5.33 9.25 5.35
N VAL A 39 -5.53 8.13 6.07
CA VAL A 39 -4.60 7.01 6.08
C VAL A 39 -4.37 6.46 4.68
N SER A 40 -5.43 6.23 3.91
CA SER A 40 -5.34 5.72 2.54
C SER A 40 -4.55 6.66 1.62
N MET A 41 -4.75 7.97 1.74
CA MET A 41 -3.97 8.97 1.00
C MET A 41 -2.48 8.97 1.40
N ILE A 42 -2.18 8.84 2.69
CA ILE A 42 -0.80 8.75 3.19
C ILE A 42 -0.11 7.50 2.62
N LEU A 43 -0.79 6.36 2.61
CA LEU A 43 -0.26 5.11 2.04
C LEU A 43 0.02 5.25 0.53
N CYS A 44 -0.88 5.87 -0.23
CA CYS A 44 -0.64 6.23 -1.63
C CYS A 44 0.61 7.09 -1.79
N LEU A 45 0.77 8.11 -0.94
CA LEU A 45 1.92 9.01 -0.97
C LEU A 45 3.22 8.26 -0.65
N MET A 46 3.24 7.46 0.42
CA MET A 46 4.38 6.63 0.81
C MET A 46 4.84 5.74 -0.35
N LEU A 47 3.91 5.00 -0.97
CA LEU A 47 4.24 4.08 -2.06
C LEU A 47 4.74 4.83 -3.29
N LYS A 48 4.05 5.91 -3.69
CA LYS A 48 4.46 6.73 -4.84
C LYS A 48 5.84 7.36 -4.63
N MET A 49 6.13 7.87 -3.43
CA MET A 49 7.41 8.46 -3.09
C MET A 49 8.53 7.42 -3.09
N SER A 50 8.30 6.25 -2.47
CA SER A 50 9.25 5.13 -2.48
C SER A 50 9.60 4.69 -3.90
N LEU A 51 8.62 4.61 -4.79
CA LEU A 51 8.82 4.24 -6.19
C LEU A 51 9.53 5.33 -7.01
N SER A 52 9.37 6.61 -6.65
CA SER A 52 9.91 7.74 -7.41
C SER A 52 11.33 8.11 -6.99
N GLN A 53 11.65 7.98 -5.69
CA GLN A 53 12.95 8.35 -5.12
C GLN A 53 14.00 7.23 -5.19
N ASN A 54 13.63 6.06 -5.71
CA ASN A 54 14.51 4.90 -5.88
C ASN A 54 15.28 4.53 -4.59
N SER A 55 14.60 4.56 -3.45
CA SER A 55 15.17 4.14 -2.17
C SER A 55 14.65 2.76 -1.81
N GLU A 56 15.46 1.72 -2.03
CA GLU A 56 15.13 0.31 -1.72
C GLU A 56 14.57 0.15 -0.31
N SER A 57 15.27 0.67 0.70
CA SER A 57 14.84 0.59 2.09
C SER A 57 13.47 1.22 2.37
N ARG A 58 13.12 2.31 1.68
CA ARG A 58 11.80 2.95 1.83
C ARG A 58 10.72 2.16 1.11
N LEU A 59 11.06 1.58 -0.05
CA LEU A 59 10.16 0.71 -0.78
C LEU A 59 9.87 -0.56 0.02
N ASP A 60 10.88 -1.23 0.56
CA ASP A 60 10.72 -2.42 1.39
C ASP A 60 9.87 -2.13 2.62
N LYS A 61 10.17 -1.04 3.34
CA LYS A 61 9.36 -0.60 4.49
C LYS A 61 7.91 -0.30 4.11
N THR A 62 7.69 0.33 2.95
CA THR A 62 6.34 0.63 2.48
C THR A 62 5.59 -0.64 2.07
N ILE A 63 6.28 -1.59 1.45
CA ILE A 63 5.72 -2.89 1.08
C ILE A 63 5.32 -3.66 2.33
N ASP A 64 6.21 -3.72 3.33
CA ASP A 64 5.93 -4.37 4.61
C ASP A 64 4.75 -3.73 5.35
N LEU A 65 4.65 -2.39 5.34
CA LEU A 65 3.51 -1.69 5.95
C LEU A 65 2.18 -2.05 5.27
N ILE A 66 2.11 -1.98 3.94
CA ILE A 66 0.84 -2.10 3.20
C ILE A 66 0.45 -3.55 2.94
N PHE A 67 1.43 -4.41 2.61
CA PHE A 67 1.20 -5.77 2.13
C PHE A 67 1.67 -6.84 3.10
N GLY A 68 2.45 -6.48 4.12
CA GLY A 68 2.88 -7.40 5.17
C GLY A 68 1.68 -8.01 5.91
N ILE A 69 1.80 -9.28 6.23
CA ILE A 69 0.77 -10.03 6.96
C ILE A 69 0.85 -9.64 8.44
N ARG A 70 -0.28 -9.20 9.01
CA ARG A 70 -0.34 -8.69 10.39
C ARG A 70 -1.34 -9.47 11.22
N GLU A 71 -0.94 -9.83 12.44
CA GLU A 71 -1.80 -10.51 13.41
C GLU A 71 -2.93 -9.61 13.90
N ASP A 72 -2.66 -8.30 14.06
CA ASP A 72 -3.65 -7.29 14.49
C ASP A 72 -4.86 -7.19 13.55
N PHE A 73 -4.73 -7.64 12.30
CA PHE A 73 -5.80 -7.69 11.30
C PHE A 73 -6.28 -9.12 11.02
N GLY A 74 -6.08 -10.05 11.96
CA GLY A 74 -6.47 -11.45 11.78
C GLY A 74 -5.70 -12.16 10.67
N HIS A 75 -4.40 -11.90 10.53
CA HIS A 75 -3.53 -12.40 9.47
C HIS A 75 -3.85 -11.86 8.06
N ASN A 76 -4.45 -10.67 8.00
CA ASN A 76 -4.63 -9.92 6.75
C ASN A 76 -3.56 -8.83 6.61
N ASN A 77 -3.45 -8.28 5.40
CA ASN A 77 -2.66 -7.07 5.17
C ASN A 77 -3.54 -5.83 5.02
N VAL A 78 -2.91 -4.65 5.13
CA VAL A 78 -3.60 -3.35 5.05
C VAL A 78 -4.34 -3.19 3.71
N MET A 79 -3.74 -3.61 2.59
CA MET A 79 -4.41 -3.55 1.29
C MET A 79 -5.74 -4.30 1.28
N THR A 80 -5.76 -5.55 1.75
CA THR A 80 -6.97 -6.38 1.77
C THR A 80 -8.03 -5.78 2.71
N LEU A 81 -7.59 -5.23 3.85
CA LEU A 81 -8.46 -4.50 4.76
C LEU A 81 -9.09 -3.27 4.09
N LEU A 82 -8.30 -2.44 3.42
CA LEU A 82 -8.79 -1.24 2.73
C LEU A 82 -9.79 -1.56 1.62
N VAL A 83 -9.58 -2.66 0.89
CA VAL A 83 -10.53 -3.14 -0.13
C VAL A 83 -11.84 -3.60 0.52
N MET A 84 -11.77 -4.34 1.62
CA MET A 84 -12.97 -4.73 2.36
C MET A 84 -13.73 -3.48 2.85
N LEU A 85 -13.01 -2.50 3.42
CA LEU A 85 -13.58 -1.23 3.88
C LEU A 85 -14.19 -0.42 2.73
N LYS A 86 -13.53 -0.36 1.56
CA LYS A 86 -14.08 0.24 0.34
C LYS A 86 -15.44 -0.36 -0.01
N ASN A 87 -15.52 -1.69 -0.05
CA ASN A 87 -16.75 -2.40 -0.43
C ASN A 87 -17.88 -2.19 0.59
N LYS A 88 -17.53 -2.10 1.87
CA LYS A 88 -18.49 -1.97 2.96
C LYS A 88 -19.00 -0.55 3.18
N ILE A 89 -18.15 0.47 3.06
CA ILE A 89 -18.53 1.89 3.23
C ILE A 89 -19.27 2.41 1.99
N ALA A 90 -18.91 1.91 0.80
CA ALA A 90 -19.44 2.40 -0.48
C ALA A 90 -19.30 3.93 -0.65
N ASN A 91 -18.16 4.49 -0.20
CA ASN A 91 -17.82 5.90 -0.39
C ASN A 91 -16.94 6.09 -1.63
N ASP A 92 -17.39 6.92 -2.58
CA ASP A 92 -16.72 7.12 -3.88
C ASP A 92 -15.28 7.66 -3.76
N ILE A 93 -15.04 8.53 -2.79
CA ILE A 93 -13.71 9.12 -2.57
C ILE A 93 -12.77 8.03 -2.06
N LEU A 94 -13.21 7.25 -1.07
CA LEU A 94 -12.43 6.12 -0.56
C LEU A 94 -12.18 5.11 -1.67
N GLY A 95 -13.20 4.76 -2.46
CA GLY A 95 -13.06 3.84 -3.58
C GLY A 95 -12.00 4.29 -4.57
N SER A 96 -12.04 5.56 -4.96
CA SER A 96 -11.05 6.14 -5.88
C SER A 96 -9.62 6.11 -5.32
N ILE A 97 -9.44 6.39 -4.02
CA ILE A 97 -8.11 6.35 -3.37
C ILE A 97 -7.58 4.91 -3.31
N VAL A 98 -8.43 3.94 -2.94
CA VAL A 98 -8.04 2.54 -2.87
C VAL A 98 -7.72 1.98 -4.26
N ASP A 99 -8.51 2.31 -5.28
CA ASP A 99 -8.24 1.92 -6.66
C ASP A 99 -6.91 2.50 -7.16
N TYR A 100 -6.62 3.75 -6.81
CA TYR A 100 -5.32 4.34 -7.10
C TYR A 100 -4.17 3.62 -6.39
N LEU A 101 -4.37 3.18 -5.14
CA LEU A 101 -3.36 2.41 -4.41
C LEU A 101 -3.10 1.05 -5.08
N ILE A 102 -4.16 0.36 -5.53
CA ILE A 102 -4.06 -0.90 -6.29
C ILE A 102 -3.24 -0.70 -7.57
N ASP A 103 -3.55 0.36 -8.33
CA ASP A 103 -2.85 0.72 -9.56
C ASP A 103 -1.36 1.05 -9.35
N LEU A 104 -1.04 1.76 -8.26
CA LEU A 104 0.34 2.06 -7.86
C LEU A 104 1.11 0.77 -7.57
N SER A 105 0.44 -0.17 -6.91
CA SER A 105 0.98 -1.46 -6.45
C SER A 105 1.15 -2.47 -7.59
N LYS A 106 0.60 -2.17 -8.78
CA LYS A 106 0.62 -3.06 -9.94
C LYS A 106 -0.06 -4.40 -9.65
N ILE A 107 -1.09 -4.37 -8.81
CA ILE A 107 -2.01 -5.49 -8.64
C ILE A 107 -3.03 -5.39 -9.78
N PRO A 108 -3.44 -6.50 -10.42
CA PRO A 108 -4.54 -6.49 -11.38
C PRO A 108 -5.81 -5.90 -10.75
N LEU A 109 -6.50 -4.99 -11.45
CA LEU A 109 -7.70 -4.33 -10.92
C LEU A 109 -8.82 -5.31 -10.56
N ASP A 110 -8.90 -6.42 -11.28
CA ASP A 110 -9.88 -7.48 -11.07
C ASP A 110 -9.54 -8.42 -9.90
N TYR A 111 -8.32 -8.33 -9.35
CA TYR A 111 -7.81 -9.28 -8.35
C TYR A 111 -8.67 -9.39 -7.08
N PHE A 112 -9.30 -8.30 -6.69
CA PHE A 112 -10.12 -8.19 -5.48
C PHE A 112 -11.63 -8.21 -5.74
N THR A 113 -12.06 -8.40 -6.99
CA THR A 113 -13.50 -8.36 -7.35
C THR A 113 -14.33 -9.45 -6.69
N ASP A 114 -13.70 -10.59 -6.40
CA ASP A 114 -14.24 -11.77 -5.74
C ASP A 114 -13.89 -11.82 -4.24
N LEU A 115 -13.40 -10.73 -3.65
CA LEU A 115 -13.05 -10.71 -2.23
C LEU A 115 -14.33 -10.89 -1.39
N SER A 116 -14.44 -12.04 -0.73
CA SER A 116 -15.48 -12.33 0.25
C SER A 116 -15.07 -11.81 1.64
N GLU A 117 -16.05 -11.55 2.51
CA GLU A 117 -15.79 -11.27 3.94
C GLU A 117 -15.46 -12.55 4.73
N ASN A 118 -15.29 -13.70 4.07
CA ASN A 118 -14.87 -14.93 4.73
C ASN A 118 -13.40 -14.78 5.19
N PRO A 119 -13.09 -14.98 6.49
CA PRO A 119 -11.73 -14.78 7.00
C PRO A 119 -10.66 -15.61 6.27
N SER A 120 -10.97 -16.85 5.89
CA SER A 120 -10.01 -17.73 5.22
C SER A 120 -9.69 -17.29 3.80
N ASP A 121 -10.69 -16.75 3.09
CA ASP A 121 -10.52 -16.18 1.76
C ASP A 121 -9.71 -14.90 1.81
N MET A 122 -10.01 -14.02 2.79
CA MET A 122 -9.26 -12.77 2.99
C MET A 122 -7.78 -13.03 3.31
N ILE A 123 -7.47 -14.00 4.19
CA ILE A 123 -6.09 -14.39 4.50
C ILE A 123 -5.38 -14.90 3.24
N THR A 124 -6.07 -15.74 2.46
CA THR A 124 -5.52 -16.29 1.21
C THR A 124 -5.25 -15.18 0.19
N LYS A 125 -6.16 -14.22 0.04
CA LYS A 125 -5.98 -13.03 -0.81
C LYS A 125 -4.85 -12.14 -0.30
N SER A 126 -4.74 -11.92 1.00
CA SER A 126 -3.65 -11.12 1.60
C SER A 126 -2.27 -11.71 1.26
N LYS A 127 -2.08 -13.01 1.45
CA LYS A 127 -0.81 -13.69 1.13
C LYS A 127 -0.47 -13.61 -0.36
N LYS A 128 -1.41 -13.96 -1.23
CA LYS A 128 -1.22 -13.88 -2.69
C LYS A 128 -0.99 -12.44 -3.16
N CYS A 129 -1.65 -11.45 -2.55
CA CYS A 129 -1.43 -10.04 -2.82
C CYS A 129 0.02 -9.64 -2.54
N LEU A 130 0.58 -10.06 -1.39
CA LEU A 130 1.99 -9.82 -1.06
C LEU A 130 2.93 -10.45 -2.09
N ASP A 131 2.67 -11.68 -2.53
CA ASP A 131 3.48 -12.35 -3.56
C ASP A 131 3.46 -11.60 -4.90
N ILE A 132 2.28 -11.17 -5.34
CA ILE A 132 2.08 -10.38 -6.57
C ILE A 132 2.88 -9.08 -6.49
N VAL A 133 2.73 -8.34 -5.39
CA VAL A 133 3.37 -7.04 -5.22
C VAL A 133 4.88 -7.18 -5.13
N SER A 134 5.37 -8.15 -4.36
CA SER A 134 6.81 -8.41 -4.23
C SER A 134 7.42 -8.68 -5.60
N LYS A 135 6.78 -9.53 -6.40
CA LYS A 135 7.21 -9.80 -7.78
C LYS A 135 7.14 -8.56 -8.67
N ASN A 136 6.08 -7.77 -8.60
CA ASN A 136 5.85 -6.67 -9.54
C ASN A 136 6.70 -5.43 -9.21
N LEU A 137 6.79 -5.07 -7.93
CA LEU A 137 7.48 -3.86 -7.49
C LEU A 137 8.99 -4.04 -7.40
N GLN A 138 9.51 -5.18 -6.94
CA GLN A 138 10.96 -5.42 -6.95
C GLN A 138 11.51 -5.46 -8.38
N ASN A 139 10.82 -6.14 -9.31
CA ASN A 139 11.20 -6.15 -10.72
C ASN A 139 11.19 -4.74 -11.34
N LYS A 140 10.19 -3.92 -10.99
CA LYS A 140 10.10 -2.53 -11.46
C LYS A 140 11.22 -1.67 -10.89
N TYR A 141 11.50 -1.78 -9.60
CA TYR A 141 12.59 -1.06 -8.94
C TYR A 141 13.94 -1.38 -9.59
N GLN A 142 14.25 -2.67 -9.78
CA GLN A 142 15.48 -3.10 -10.45
C GLN A 142 15.62 -2.53 -11.87
N LYS A 143 14.51 -2.46 -12.64
CA LYS A 143 14.50 -1.82 -13.97
C LYS A 143 14.81 -0.33 -13.89
N ILE A 144 14.23 0.39 -12.93
CA ILE A 144 14.47 1.84 -12.77
C ILE A 144 15.93 2.10 -12.39
N VAL A 145 16.49 1.34 -11.45
CA VAL A 145 17.90 1.46 -11.04
C VAL A 145 18.85 1.19 -12.23
N LYS A 146 18.59 0.14 -13.02
CA LYS A 146 19.40 -0.17 -14.23
C LYS A 146 19.33 0.95 -15.26
N ASN A 147 18.13 1.49 -15.53
CA ASN A 147 17.96 2.58 -16.50
C ASN A 147 18.63 3.87 -16.04
N ASN A 148 18.60 4.20 -14.74
CA ASN A 148 19.26 5.38 -14.21
C ASN A 148 20.80 5.25 -14.28
N LYS A 149 21.35 4.06 -14.00
CA LYS A 149 22.79 3.79 -14.18
C LYS A 149 23.22 3.99 -15.64
N LYS A 150 22.44 3.47 -16.60
CA LYS A 150 22.71 3.63 -18.03
C LYS A 150 22.68 5.09 -18.48
N LYS A 151 21.68 5.86 -18.04
CA LYS A 151 21.64 7.31 -18.33
C LYS A 151 22.85 8.06 -17.78
N LEU A 152 23.35 7.65 -16.61
CA LEU A 152 24.51 8.26 -15.98
C LEU A 152 25.83 7.91 -16.69
N SER A 153 25.95 6.71 -17.28
CA SER A 153 27.11 6.34 -18.10
C SER A 153 27.11 7.08 -19.44
N ASP A 154 25.96 7.12 -20.11
CA ASP A 154 25.83 7.75 -21.43
C ASP A 154 26.12 9.27 -21.36
N GLN A 155 25.83 9.93 -20.24
CA GLN A 155 26.20 11.34 -20.00
C GLN A 155 27.69 11.57 -19.70
N LYS A 156 28.40 10.57 -19.18
CA LYS A 156 29.85 10.69 -18.94
C LYS A 156 30.65 10.55 -20.24
N ASP A 157 30.18 9.70 -21.15
CA ASP A 157 30.83 9.46 -22.45
C ASP A 157 30.65 10.64 -23.43
N LEU A 158 29.68 11.53 -23.20
CA LEU A 158 29.45 12.75 -23.99
C LEU A 158 30.23 13.98 -23.50
N ASN A 159 30.82 13.90 -22.30
CA ASN A 159 31.53 15.00 -21.63
C ASN A 159 33.03 14.74 -21.45
N GLY A 160 33.56 13.65 -22.02
CA GLY A 160 34.99 13.31 -22.05
C GLY A 160 35.55 13.43 -23.46
#